data_AF-A0A7S2GN79-F1
#
_entry.id   AF-A0A7S2GN79-F1
#
_cell.length_a   1.000
_cell.length_b   1.000
_cell.length_c   1.000
_cell.angle_alpha   90.00
_cell.angle_beta   90.00
_cell.angle_gamma   90.00
#
_symmetry.space_group_name_H-M   'P 1'
#
loop_
_entity.id
_entity.type
_entity.pdbx_description
1 polymer ?
#
loop_
_entity_poly.entity_id
_entity_poly.type
_entity_poly.pdbx_seq_one_letter_code
_entity_poly.pdbx_strand_id
1 'polypeptide(L)'
;TELAGVEELGRGLVMLEVLTTLEVSFFGCSSLVSLDDLGRGIALMRSLTILKLELFGCSSLDRIDELQRGIAALREHKELGTLQVNIAGCSALPPSPRPR
;
A
#
# COMPACT_ATOMS: atom_id res chain seq x y z
N THR A 1 -16.39 -9.66 -0.80
CA THR A 1 -16.61 -8.35 -0.15
C THR A 1 -16.38 -7.27 -1.18
N GLU A 2 -17.33 -6.36 -1.36
CA GLU A 2 -17.26 -5.24 -2.34
C GLU A 2 -16.44 -4.06 -1.78
N LEU A 3 -15.21 -4.31 -1.34
CA LEU A 3 -14.36 -3.23 -0.84
C LEU A 3 -13.90 -2.36 -2.01
N ALA A 4 -14.53 -1.20 -2.21
CA ALA A 4 -14.21 -0.30 -3.31
C ALA A 4 -13.06 0.67 -3.00
N GLY A 5 -12.75 0.90 -1.71
CA GLY A 5 -11.73 1.84 -1.29
C GLY A 5 -11.26 1.64 0.15
N VAL A 6 -10.14 2.27 0.48
CA VAL A 6 -9.43 2.14 1.77
C VAL A 6 -9.13 3.50 2.41
N GLU A 7 -9.94 4.52 2.09
CA GLU A 7 -9.71 5.90 2.52
C GLU A 7 -9.57 6.03 4.04
N GLU A 8 -10.56 5.53 4.78
CA GLU A 8 -10.58 5.61 6.25
C GLU A 8 -9.45 4.82 6.90
N LEU A 9 -9.01 3.71 6.27
CA LEU A 9 -7.83 2.99 6.74
C LEU A 9 -6.58 3.85 6.60
N GLY A 10 -6.38 4.47 5.44
CA GLY A 10 -5.26 5.38 5.19
C GLY A 10 -5.21 6.54 6.20
N ARG A 11 -6.37 7.16 6.46
CA ARG A 11 -6.50 8.24 7.46
C ARG A 11 -6.22 7.75 8.89
N GLY A 12 -6.75 6.60 9.26
CA GLY A 12 -6.58 6.04 10.61
C GLY A 12 -5.13 5.65 10.93
N LEU A 13 -4.38 5.16 9.94
CA LEU A 13 -2.98 4.75 10.13
C LEU A 13 -2.07 5.89 10.57
N VAL A 14 -2.35 7.12 10.16
CA VAL A 14 -1.55 8.31 10.53
C VAL A 14 -1.57 8.55 12.05
N MET A 15 -2.64 8.12 12.73
CA MET A 15 -2.77 8.27 14.18
C MET A 15 -1.94 7.25 14.97
N LEU A 16 -1.38 6.24 14.31
CA LEU A 16 -0.62 5.16 14.93
C LEU A 16 0.89 5.47 14.89
N GLU A 17 1.30 6.55 15.55
CA GLU A 17 2.66 7.14 15.47
C GLU A 17 3.80 6.15 15.78
N VAL A 18 3.53 5.15 16.63
CA VAL A 18 4.52 4.16 17.10
C VAL A 18 4.38 2.80 16.43
N LEU A 19 3.51 2.65 15.41
CA LEU A 19 3.30 1.36 14.76
C LEU A 19 4.56 0.96 13.97
N THR A 20 5.15 -0.18 14.36
CA THR A 20 6.35 -0.72 13.73
C THR A 20 6.06 -1.75 12.66
N THR A 21 4.89 -2.41 12.72
CA THR A 21 4.49 -3.47 11.80
C THR A 21 3.09 -3.20 11.26
N LEU A 22 2.97 -3.18 9.93
CA LEU A 22 1.72 -3.09 9.21
C LEU A 22 1.61 -4.28 8.24
N GLU A 23 0.67 -5.18 8.54
CA GLU A 23 0.32 -6.29 7.68
C GLU A 23 -1.16 -6.18 7.32
N VAL A 24 -1.45 -5.97 6.03
CA VAL A 24 -2.82 -5.81 5.53
C VAL A 24 -3.04 -6.71 4.33
N SER A 25 -4.17 -7.42 4.32
CA SER A 25 -4.58 -8.27 3.22
C SER A 25 -5.88 -7.77 2.60
N PHE A 26 -5.81 -7.51 1.30
CA PHE A 26 -6.94 -7.23 0.41
C PHE A 26 -7.17 -8.39 -0.57
N PHE A 27 -6.74 -9.60 -0.21
CA PHE A 27 -6.91 -10.80 -1.04
C PHE A 27 -8.34 -10.90 -1.60
N GLY A 28 -8.44 -10.97 -2.93
CA GLY A 28 -9.70 -11.14 -3.66
C GLY A 28 -10.63 -9.91 -3.63
N CYS A 29 -10.17 -8.73 -3.22
CA CYS A 29 -10.94 -7.50 -3.32
C CYS A 29 -10.98 -6.99 -4.77
N SER A 30 -11.73 -7.69 -5.63
CA SER A 30 -11.79 -7.41 -7.07
C SER A 30 -12.41 -6.06 -7.41
N SER A 31 -13.21 -5.47 -6.52
CA SER A 31 -13.79 -4.12 -6.66
C SER A 31 -12.88 -2.99 -6.17
N LEU A 32 -11.72 -3.30 -5.56
CA LEU A 32 -10.82 -2.29 -5.04
C LEU A 32 -10.11 -1.60 -6.20
N VAL A 33 -10.36 -0.30 -6.36
CA VAL A 33 -9.81 0.49 -7.48
C VAL A 33 -8.57 1.29 -7.11
N SER A 34 -8.34 1.55 -5.82
CA SER A 34 -7.24 2.43 -5.40
C SER A 34 -6.72 2.13 -4.02
N LEU A 35 -5.41 2.35 -3.87
CA LEU A 35 -4.68 2.34 -2.61
C LEU A 35 -4.03 3.70 -2.31
N ASP A 36 -4.46 4.77 -2.99
CA ASP A 36 -3.74 6.04 -2.88
C ASP A 36 -3.81 6.63 -1.46
N ASP A 37 -4.97 6.54 -0.81
CA ASP A 37 -5.13 6.98 0.59
C ASP A 37 -4.28 6.17 1.56
N LEU A 38 -4.19 4.86 1.33
CA LEU A 38 -3.30 4.00 2.10
C LEU A 38 -1.84 4.42 1.93
N GLY A 39 -1.43 4.71 0.68
CA GLY A 39 -0.11 5.23 0.36
C GLY A 39 0.23 6.54 1.05
N ARG A 40 -0.70 7.50 1.04
CA ARG A 40 -0.57 8.76 1.78
C ARG A 40 -0.40 8.55 3.27
N GLY A 41 -1.18 7.65 3.87
CA GLY A 41 -1.05 7.29 5.28
C GLY A 41 0.34 6.69 5.59
N ILE A 42 0.76 5.71 4.78
CA ILE A 42 2.06 5.05 4.91
C ILE A 42 3.23 6.05 4.82
N ALA A 43 3.15 7.04 3.94
CA ALA A 43 4.19 8.07 3.78
C ALA A 43 4.48 8.85 5.07
N LEU A 44 3.54 8.87 6.03
CA LEU A 44 3.67 9.58 7.30
C LEU A 44 4.16 8.67 8.44
N MET A 45 4.24 7.36 8.24
CA MET A 45 4.58 6.38 9.28
C MET A 45 6.09 6.22 9.47
N ARG A 46 6.69 7.09 10.29
CA ARG A 46 8.15 7.13 10.49
C ARG A 46 8.73 5.95 11.28
N SER A 47 7.93 5.32 12.14
CA SER A 47 8.37 4.19 12.97
C SER A 47 8.14 2.83 12.31
N LEU A 48 7.60 2.79 11.09
CA LEU A 48 7.25 1.55 10.42
C LEU A 48 8.51 0.86 9.87
N THR A 49 8.78 -0.36 10.35
CA THR A 49 9.95 -1.16 9.97
C THR A 49 9.56 -2.40 9.16
N ILE A 50 8.29 -2.82 9.23
CA ILE A 50 7.75 -3.96 8.50
C ILE A 50 6.45 -3.52 7.79
N LEU A 51 6.45 -3.62 6.46
CA LEU A 51 5.26 -3.45 5.63
C LEU A 51 5.02 -4.72 4.81
N LYS A 52 3.85 -5.35 5.01
CA LYS A 52 3.37 -6.45 4.18
C LYS A 52 1.98 -6.13 3.62
N LEU A 53 1.85 -6.14 2.30
CA LEU A 53 0.59 -5.91 1.59
C LEU A 53 0.29 -7.10 0.67
N GLU A 54 -0.83 -7.75 0.93
CA GLU A 54 -1.35 -8.84 0.09
C GLU A 54 -2.50 -8.31 -0.78
N LEU A 55 -2.25 -8.17 -2.08
CA LEU A 55 -3.20 -7.61 -3.06
C LEU A 55 -3.64 -8.67 -4.09
N PHE A 56 -3.36 -9.95 -3.86
CA PHE A 56 -3.67 -11.00 -4.80
C PHE A 56 -5.14 -10.96 -5.25
N GLY A 57 -5.36 -10.92 -6.56
CA GLY A 57 -6.70 -10.91 -7.15
C GLY A 57 -7.47 -9.58 -7.05
N CYS A 58 -6.81 -8.46 -6.72
CA CYS A 58 -7.41 -7.13 -6.84
C CYS A 58 -7.44 -6.68 -8.31
N SER A 59 -8.26 -7.33 -9.14
CA SER A 59 -8.21 -7.19 -10.59
C SER A 59 -8.55 -5.80 -11.14
N SER A 60 -9.29 -4.99 -10.38
CA SER A 60 -9.67 -3.62 -10.77
C SER A 60 -8.75 -2.54 -10.19
N LEU A 61 -7.69 -2.92 -9.47
CA LEU A 61 -6.76 -1.96 -8.88
C LEU A 61 -5.88 -1.33 -9.96
N ASP A 62 -6.04 -0.03 -10.20
CA ASP A 62 -5.31 0.72 -11.22
C ASP A 62 -4.58 1.96 -10.66
N ARG A 63 -5.01 2.48 -9.51
CA ARG A 63 -4.42 3.66 -8.86
C ARG A 63 -3.58 3.30 -7.63
N ILE A 64 -2.27 3.29 -7.82
CA ILE A 64 -1.26 2.96 -6.78
C ILE A 64 -0.12 3.98 -6.69
N ASP A 65 -0.25 5.15 -7.30
CA ASP A 65 0.85 6.12 -7.40
C ASP A 65 1.29 6.61 -6.00
N GLU A 66 0.32 6.90 -5.13
CA GLU A 66 0.63 7.33 -3.77
C GLU A 66 1.14 6.18 -2.90
N LEU A 67 0.75 4.93 -3.20
CA LEU A 67 1.33 3.76 -2.54
C LEU A 67 2.82 3.63 -2.88
N GLN A 68 3.19 3.82 -4.16
CA GLN A 68 4.59 3.82 -4.57
C GLN A 68 5.37 4.95 -3.87
N ARG A 69 4.80 6.15 -3.78
CA ARG A 69 5.40 7.29 -3.06
C ARG A 69 5.57 7.02 -1.57
N GLY A 70 4.56 6.47 -0.91
CA GLY A 70 4.62 6.11 0.51
C GLY A 70 5.69 5.05 0.79
N ILE A 71 5.77 4.01 -0.05
CA ILE A 71 6.85 3.01 0.04
C ILE A 71 8.22 3.65 -0.19
N ALA A 72 8.36 4.59 -1.13
CA ALA A 72 9.61 5.30 -1.35
C ALA A 72 10.03 6.12 -0.10
N ALA A 73 9.10 6.84 0.52
CA ALA A 73 9.34 7.57 1.76
C ALA A 73 9.80 6.66 2.90
N LEU A 74 9.17 5.49 3.08
CA LEU A 74 9.61 4.51 4.08
C LEU A 74 11.06 4.06 3.86
N ARG A 75 11.50 3.90 2.61
CA ARG A 75 12.87 3.51 2.27
C ARG A 75 13.90 4.59 2.61
N GLU A 76 13.51 5.86 2.61
CA GLU A 76 14.38 6.97 3.00
C GLU A 76 14.66 6.98 4.52
N HIS A 77 13.75 6.42 5.33
CA HIS A 77 13.89 6.40 6.79
C HIS A 77 14.96 5.43 7.32
N LYS A 78 15.69 4.69 6.47
CA LYS A 78 16.76 3.71 6.81
C LYS A 78 16.39 2.58 7.79
N GLU A 79 15.19 2.60 8.38
CA GLU A 79 14.72 1.61 9.37
C GLU A 79 13.76 0.57 8.77
N LEU A 80 13.31 0.74 7.52
CA LEU A 80 12.47 -0.26 6.85
C LEU A 80 13.28 -1.54 6.59
N GLY A 81 13.09 -2.54 7.44
CA GLY A 81 13.76 -3.83 7.35
C GLY A 81 13.06 -4.82 6.43
N THR A 82 11.72 -4.75 6.33
CA THR A 82 10.94 -5.68 5.51
C THR A 82 9.88 -4.95 4.69
N LEU A 83 9.92 -5.18 3.38
CA LEU A 83 8.90 -4.75 2.43
C LEU A 83 8.46 -5.95 1.60
N GLN A 84 7.19 -6.33 1.72
CA GLN A 84 6.58 -7.36 0.87
C GLN A 84 5.28 -6.82 0.30
N VAL A 85 5.15 -6.87 -1.03
CA VAL A 85 3.94 -6.46 -1.74
C VAL A 85 3.64 -7.51 -2.79
N ASN A 86 2.52 -8.22 -2.64
CA ASN A 86 2.05 -9.20 -3.62
C ASN A 86 0.95 -8.59 -4.48
N ILE A 87 1.25 -8.38 -5.76
CA ILE A 87 0.32 -7.81 -6.77
C ILE A 87 -0.14 -8.85 -7.80
N ALA A 88 0.08 -10.14 -7.56
CA ALA A 88 -0.32 -11.16 -8.52
C ALA A 88 -1.84 -11.12 -8.77
N GLY A 89 -2.25 -11.12 -10.04
CA GLY A 89 -3.66 -10.99 -10.41
C GLY A 89 -4.24 -9.56 -10.32
N CYS A 90 -3.43 -8.53 -10.03
CA CYS A 90 -3.82 -7.13 -10.20
C CYS A 90 -3.68 -6.71 -11.67
N SER A 91 -4.58 -7.19 -12.52
CA SER A 91 -4.50 -7.05 -13.98
C SER A 91 -4.66 -5.63 -14.50
N ALA A 92 -5.27 -4.72 -13.73
CA ALA A 92 -5.49 -3.33 -14.14
C ALA A 92 -4.30 -2.40 -13.78
N LEU A 93 -3.27 -2.89 -13.10
CA LEU A 93 -2.12 -2.05 -12.72
C LEU A 93 -1.38 -1.54 -13.96
N PRO A 94 -0.98 -0.25 -13.97
CA PRO A 94 -0.16 0.26 -15.04
C PRO A 94 1.19 -0.45 -15.06
N PRO A 95 1.80 -0.64 -16.25
CA PRO A 95 3.14 -1.19 -16.36
C PRO A 95 4.12 -0.33 -15.57
N SER A 96 5.12 -0.97 -14.96
CA SER A 96 6.10 -0.24 -14.16
C SER A 96 6.76 0.87 -14.97
N PRO A 97 6.95 2.09 -14.39
CA PRO A 97 7.71 3.12 -15.05
C PRO A 97 9.12 2.57 -15.29
N ARG A 98 9.55 2.57 -16.55
CA ARG A 98 10.93 2.19 -16.89
C ARG A 98 11.86 3.17 -16.17
N PRO A 99 12.89 2.69 -15.46
CA PRO A 99 13.88 3.60 -14.90
C PRO A 99 14.48 4.42 -16.06
N ARG A 100 14.49 5.75 -15.91
CA ARG A 100 15.19 6.65 -16.83
C ARG A 100 16.69 6.52 -16.64
#